data_AF-A0A7S3GFP9-F1
#
_entry.id   AF-A0A7S3GFP9-F1
#
_cell.length_a   1.000
_cell.length_b   1.000
_cell.length_c   1.000
_cell.angle_alpha   90.00
_cell.angle_beta   90.00
_cell.angle_gamma   90.00
#
_symmetry.space_group_name_H-M   'P 1'
#
loop_
_entity.id
_entity.type
_entity.pdbx_description
1 polymer ?
#
loop_
_entity_poly.entity_id
_entity_poly.type
_entity_poly.pdbx_seq_one_letter_code
_entity_poly.pdbx_strand_id
1 'polypeptide(L)'
;AFSTASLKEIVRDGAPFDANNPPFVPGFDNPPQNALGLKTVAMDAVQHPDIHYNLHNLYGYSEQNITAQALQAFRKKRAFSISRSTFPGSGVLGGHWLGDNNAQWFDLQMAIPGILAMNIFGITLVGPDICGFNGNSNAELCSRWQQVGAFYPFSRNHNTENDIPQDPTAFGQPTEDISRAALLTRYTLLPYYYTQFYVAHTEGTPVARALIFEFPTSDITTVSGIDQQFLIGPALLISPVLHQGATTVDAYFPSAIWYDYYTGAQLSGSIPGYITLDAPLEKINLHIRGGYIIPTQAPALTTVAARKNPFSLLVALDSNGAAEG
;
A
#
# COMPACT_ATOMS: atom_id res chain seq x y z
N ALA A 1 -12.23 -25.74 -18.53
CA ALA A 1 -11.29 -26.32 -19.50
C ALA A 1 -10.59 -25.17 -20.21
N PHE A 2 -9.40 -24.79 -19.75
CA PHE A 2 -8.59 -23.80 -20.45
C PHE A 2 -7.96 -24.50 -21.66
N SER A 3 -8.44 -24.16 -22.84
CA SER A 3 -7.86 -24.59 -24.10
C SER A 3 -6.45 -24.01 -24.20
N THR A 4 -5.43 -24.85 -24.03
CA THR A 4 -4.07 -24.57 -24.48
C THR A 4 -4.10 -24.52 -26.01
N ALA A 5 -4.37 -23.35 -26.56
CA ALA A 5 -3.98 -23.09 -27.94
C ALA A 5 -2.44 -23.15 -27.95
N SER A 6 -1.87 -24.31 -28.29
CA SER A 6 -0.46 -24.38 -28.65
C SER A 6 -0.28 -23.37 -29.78
N LEU A 7 0.57 -22.37 -29.56
CA LEU A 7 1.12 -21.53 -30.63
C LEU A 7 1.98 -22.42 -31.52
N LYS A 8 1.32 -23.26 -32.33
CA LYS A 8 1.94 -23.87 -33.49
C LYS A 8 2.16 -22.74 -34.48
N GLU A 9 3.41 -22.31 -34.54
CA GLU A 9 4.05 -21.71 -35.70
C GLU A 9 3.38 -20.42 -36.20
N ILE A 10 3.66 -19.30 -35.52
CA ILE A 10 3.73 -18.01 -36.24
C ILE A 10 5.07 -17.99 -36.97
N VAL A 11 5.13 -18.69 -38.11
CA VAL A 11 6.28 -18.67 -39.02
C VAL A 11 6.09 -17.49 -39.96
N ARG A 12 6.91 -16.46 -39.80
CA ARG A 12 7.16 -15.49 -40.88
C ARG A 12 8.43 -15.95 -41.59
N ASP A 13 8.33 -16.21 -42.89
CA ASP A 13 9.45 -16.50 -43.80
C ASP A 13 10.22 -17.83 -43.62
N GLY A 14 9.63 -18.83 -42.98
CA GLY A 14 10.18 -20.21 -42.94
C GLY A 14 11.31 -20.43 -41.93
N ALA A 15 11.67 -19.43 -41.14
CA ALA A 15 12.60 -19.58 -40.02
C ALA A 15 11.85 -19.97 -38.73
N PRO A 16 12.41 -20.85 -37.88
CA PRO A 16 11.84 -21.15 -36.57
C PRO A 16 11.81 -19.87 -35.71
N PHE A 17 10.75 -19.73 -34.90
CA PHE A 17 10.62 -18.63 -33.96
C PHE A 17 11.79 -18.63 -32.97
N ASP A 18 12.57 -17.54 -32.94
CA ASP A 18 13.62 -17.31 -31.95
C ASP A 18 13.06 -16.49 -30.78
N ALA A 19 12.83 -17.17 -29.66
CA ALA A 19 12.31 -16.55 -28.45
C ALA A 19 13.26 -15.49 -27.85
N ASN A 20 14.56 -15.61 -28.08
CA ASN A 20 15.55 -14.65 -27.61
C ASN A 20 15.57 -13.38 -28.49
N ASN A 21 15.16 -13.49 -29.75
CA ASN A 21 15.12 -12.37 -30.70
C ASN A 21 13.78 -12.36 -31.47
N PRO A 22 12.64 -12.11 -30.79
CA PRO A 22 11.35 -12.11 -31.46
C PRO A 22 11.27 -10.96 -32.49
N PRO A 23 10.50 -11.13 -33.57
CA PRO A 23 10.40 -10.14 -34.64
C PRO A 23 9.79 -8.80 -34.19
N PHE A 24 9.13 -8.77 -33.04
CA PHE A 24 8.61 -7.58 -32.39
C PHE A 24 8.96 -7.62 -30.90
N VAL A 25 9.47 -6.51 -30.37
CA VAL A 25 9.77 -6.32 -28.94
C VAL A 25 8.99 -5.09 -28.46
N PRO A 26 8.07 -5.22 -27.49
CA PRO A 26 7.31 -4.10 -26.96
C PRO A 26 8.23 -2.97 -26.46
N GLY A 27 7.95 -1.73 -26.87
CA GLY A 27 8.70 -0.54 -26.45
C GLY A 27 10.00 -0.27 -27.24
N PHE A 28 10.30 -1.05 -28.28
CA PHE A 28 11.48 -0.85 -29.13
C PHE A 28 11.11 -0.83 -30.61
N ASP A 29 11.44 0.28 -31.30
CA ASP A 29 11.34 0.33 -32.77
C ASP A 29 12.44 -0.50 -33.44
N ASN A 30 13.63 -0.55 -32.82
CA ASN A 30 14.78 -1.37 -33.24
C ASN A 30 15.40 -2.04 -32.01
N PRO A 31 14.92 -3.22 -31.61
CA PRO A 31 15.39 -3.86 -30.40
C PRO A 31 16.84 -4.36 -30.52
N PRO A 32 17.65 -4.20 -29.46
CA PRO A 32 18.94 -4.88 -29.38
C PRO A 32 18.74 -6.40 -29.35
N GLN A 33 19.77 -7.16 -29.72
CA GLN A 33 19.75 -8.61 -29.56
C GLN A 33 19.50 -8.98 -28.09
N ASN A 34 18.68 -10.01 -27.88
CA ASN A 34 18.29 -10.48 -26.55
C ASN A 34 17.69 -9.39 -25.63
N ALA A 35 16.97 -8.42 -26.21
CA ALA A 35 16.35 -7.33 -25.45
C ALA A 35 15.50 -7.82 -24.27
N LEU A 36 14.72 -8.89 -24.46
CA LEU A 36 13.86 -9.46 -23.42
C LEU A 36 14.63 -10.20 -22.33
N GLY A 37 15.84 -10.73 -22.62
CA GLY A 37 16.69 -11.45 -21.67
C GLY A 37 17.49 -10.54 -20.73
N LEU A 38 17.35 -9.22 -20.82
CA LEU A 38 18.07 -8.28 -19.96
C LEU A 38 17.71 -8.48 -18.48
N LYS A 39 18.71 -8.75 -17.64
CA LYS A 39 18.57 -8.99 -16.19
C LYS A 39 17.63 -10.15 -15.81
N THR A 40 17.43 -11.11 -16.71
CA THR A 40 16.67 -12.34 -16.46
C THR A 40 17.35 -13.53 -17.15
N VAL A 41 16.77 -14.72 -17.07
CA VAL A 41 17.23 -15.91 -17.81
C VAL A 41 16.88 -15.83 -19.29
N ALA A 42 17.46 -16.71 -20.13
CA ALA A 42 17.17 -16.77 -21.55
C ALA A 42 15.67 -17.05 -21.82
N MET A 43 15.11 -16.47 -22.88
CA MET A 43 13.69 -16.59 -23.21
C MET A 43 13.29 -17.98 -23.70
N ASP A 44 14.23 -18.72 -24.28
CA ASP A 44 14.06 -20.13 -24.68
C ASP A 44 14.32 -21.12 -23.54
N ALA A 45 14.64 -20.66 -22.33
CA ALA A 45 14.80 -21.54 -21.17
C ALA A 45 13.51 -22.31 -20.90
N VAL A 46 13.61 -23.65 -20.84
CA VAL A 46 12.47 -24.54 -20.70
C VAL A 46 12.03 -24.62 -19.24
N GLN A 47 10.74 -24.38 -19.00
CA GLN A 47 10.08 -24.59 -17.71
C GLN A 47 8.87 -25.52 -17.93
N HIS A 48 8.21 -25.97 -16.85
CA HIS A 48 6.91 -26.61 -16.97
C HIS A 48 5.81 -25.55 -16.81
N PRO A 49 4.83 -25.43 -17.72
CA PRO A 49 4.55 -26.28 -18.89
C PRO A 49 5.14 -25.80 -20.23
N ASP A 50 5.91 -24.70 -20.24
CA ASP A 50 6.30 -23.98 -21.47
C ASP A 50 7.67 -23.27 -21.31
N ILE A 51 8.14 -22.58 -22.34
CA ILE A 51 9.37 -21.78 -22.29
C ILE A 51 9.20 -20.46 -21.53
N HIS A 52 10.32 -19.90 -21.06
CA HIS A 52 10.35 -18.67 -20.28
C HIS A 52 9.73 -17.47 -21.00
N TYR A 53 9.80 -17.38 -22.32
CA TYR A 53 9.14 -16.34 -23.12
C TYR A 53 7.64 -16.19 -22.78
N ASN A 54 6.94 -17.31 -22.60
CA ASN A 54 5.51 -17.32 -22.27
C ASN A 54 5.25 -17.17 -20.76
N LEU A 55 6.22 -17.56 -19.92
CA LEU A 55 6.04 -17.71 -18.47
C LEU A 55 6.77 -16.65 -17.64
N HIS A 56 7.55 -15.77 -18.24
CA HIS A 56 8.43 -14.81 -17.57
C HIS A 56 7.70 -14.02 -16.48
N ASN A 57 6.60 -13.37 -16.83
CA ASN A 57 5.79 -12.56 -15.92
C ASN A 57 4.94 -13.38 -14.92
N LEU A 58 4.94 -14.71 -15.03
CA LEU A 58 4.27 -15.62 -14.10
C LEU A 58 5.24 -16.22 -13.06
N TYR A 59 6.54 -15.98 -13.19
CA TYR A 59 7.55 -16.61 -12.35
C TYR A 59 7.30 -16.33 -10.86
N GLY A 60 7.23 -15.05 -10.46
CA GLY A 60 6.99 -14.66 -9.07
C GLY A 60 5.63 -15.13 -8.54
N TYR A 61 4.60 -15.14 -9.37
CA TYR A 61 3.29 -15.69 -9.01
C TYR A 61 3.38 -17.20 -8.69
N SER A 62 4.05 -17.96 -9.56
CA SER A 62 4.20 -19.41 -9.40
C SER A 62 5.01 -19.78 -8.15
N GLU A 63 6.09 -19.02 -7.88
CA GLU A 63 6.93 -19.17 -6.69
C GLU A 63 6.17 -18.80 -5.41
N GLN A 64 5.43 -17.69 -5.41
CA GLN A 64 4.65 -17.27 -4.25
C GLN A 64 3.55 -18.30 -3.93
N ASN A 65 2.94 -18.89 -4.95
CA ASN A 65 1.88 -19.89 -4.77
C ASN A 65 2.39 -21.12 -4.01
N ILE A 66 3.51 -21.71 -4.46
CA ILE A 66 4.08 -22.87 -3.77
C ILE A 66 4.61 -22.50 -2.38
N THR A 67 5.19 -21.31 -2.23
CA THR A 67 5.69 -20.80 -0.93
C THR A 67 4.54 -20.66 0.08
N ALA A 68 3.43 -20.05 -0.32
CA ALA A 68 2.26 -19.89 0.54
C ALA A 68 1.68 -21.24 0.98
N GLN A 69 1.55 -22.20 0.06
CA GLN A 69 1.09 -23.56 0.37
C GLN A 69 2.05 -24.29 1.32
N ALA A 70 3.36 -24.21 1.08
CA ALA A 70 4.38 -24.82 1.95
C ALA A 70 4.35 -24.23 3.37
N LEU A 71 4.26 -22.91 3.49
CA LEU A 71 4.14 -22.22 4.79
C LEU A 71 2.88 -22.64 5.55
N GLN A 72 1.74 -22.75 4.87
CA GLN A 72 0.49 -23.23 5.48
C GLN A 72 0.62 -24.69 5.93
N ALA A 73 1.20 -25.54 5.08
CA ALA A 73 1.40 -26.96 5.38
C ALA A 73 2.32 -27.18 6.58
N PHE A 74 3.42 -26.43 6.68
CA PHE A 74 4.39 -26.52 7.77
C PHE A 74 3.86 -25.90 9.06
N ARG A 75 3.28 -24.69 9.01
CA ARG A 75 2.85 -23.95 10.20
C ARG A 75 1.46 -24.33 10.71
N LYS A 76 0.63 -24.97 9.88
CA LYS A 76 -0.80 -25.24 10.14
C LYS A 76 -1.59 -23.97 10.50
N LYS A 77 -1.20 -22.84 9.91
CA LYS A 77 -1.75 -21.49 10.12
C LYS A 77 -1.73 -20.73 8.80
N ARG A 78 -2.43 -19.59 8.73
CA ARG A 78 -2.35 -18.68 7.58
C ARG A 78 -0.90 -18.31 7.31
N ALA A 79 -0.50 -18.36 6.03
CA ALA A 79 0.83 -17.93 5.61
C ALA A 79 0.95 -16.40 5.72
N PHE A 80 2.17 -15.96 5.97
CA PHE A 80 2.58 -14.59 5.74
C PHE A 80 3.66 -14.64 4.66
N SER A 81 3.32 -14.14 3.47
CA SER A 81 4.19 -14.14 2.29
C SER A 81 4.12 -12.77 1.64
N ILE A 82 5.28 -12.20 1.32
CA ILE A 82 5.40 -10.91 0.64
C ILE A 82 6.25 -11.16 -0.61
N SER A 83 5.71 -10.89 -1.81
CA SER A 83 6.40 -11.10 -3.08
C SER A 83 6.67 -9.79 -3.79
N ARG A 84 7.83 -9.69 -4.46
CA ARG A 84 8.18 -8.52 -5.28
C ARG A 84 7.51 -8.57 -6.64
N SER A 85 7.71 -9.65 -7.38
CA SER A 85 7.05 -9.86 -8.67
C SER A 85 5.63 -10.37 -8.44
N THR A 86 4.67 -9.78 -9.13
CA THR A 86 3.24 -10.11 -9.03
C THR A 86 2.60 -10.18 -10.41
N PHE A 87 1.51 -10.93 -10.49
CA PHE A 87 0.60 -11.06 -11.63
C PHE A 87 -0.86 -10.98 -11.13
N PRO A 88 -1.87 -10.64 -11.96
CA PRO A 88 -3.28 -10.70 -11.53
C PRO A 88 -3.64 -11.97 -10.76
N GLY A 89 -4.21 -11.79 -9.56
CA GLY A 89 -4.53 -12.88 -8.62
C GLY A 89 -3.47 -13.16 -7.54
N SER A 90 -2.29 -12.52 -7.58
CA SER A 90 -1.23 -12.73 -6.56
C SER A 90 -1.67 -12.32 -5.14
N GLY A 91 -2.62 -11.39 -5.01
CA GLY A 91 -3.12 -10.92 -3.72
C GLY A 91 -3.82 -12.00 -2.89
N VAL A 92 -4.27 -13.08 -3.52
CA VAL A 92 -4.82 -14.26 -2.83
C VAL A 92 -3.73 -15.04 -2.08
N LEU A 93 -2.48 -14.93 -2.53
CA LEU A 93 -1.34 -15.70 -2.03
C LEU A 93 -0.55 -14.97 -0.94
N GLY A 94 -0.72 -13.64 -0.82
CA GLY A 94 -0.03 -12.83 0.16
C GLY A 94 -0.01 -11.34 -0.20
N GLY A 95 0.94 -10.61 0.38
CA GLY A 95 1.14 -9.19 0.14
C GLY A 95 2.27 -8.88 -0.84
N HIS A 96 2.52 -7.59 -1.00
CA HIS A 96 3.56 -7.01 -1.84
C HIS A 96 4.20 -5.82 -1.12
N TRP A 97 5.39 -5.41 -1.53
CA TRP A 97 5.94 -4.10 -1.18
C TRP A 97 6.42 -3.43 -2.46
N LEU A 98 6.37 -2.10 -2.50
CA LEU A 98 6.59 -1.31 -3.72
C LEU A 98 8.05 -1.35 -4.28
N GLY A 99 8.91 -2.20 -3.71
CA GLY A 99 10.28 -2.40 -4.17
C GLY A 99 11.25 -1.40 -3.57
N ASP A 100 12.40 -1.30 -4.24
CA ASP A 100 13.62 -0.65 -3.76
C ASP A 100 13.54 0.87 -4.02
N ASN A 101 12.73 1.58 -3.22
CA ASN A 101 12.55 3.04 -3.28
C ASN A 101 13.77 3.81 -2.72
N ASN A 102 13.81 5.13 -2.92
CA ASN A 102 14.88 5.99 -2.41
C ASN A 102 14.45 6.78 -1.16
N ALA A 103 15.42 7.14 -0.32
CA ALA A 103 15.23 8.06 0.80
C ALA A 103 15.06 9.52 0.32
N GLN A 104 13.98 9.78 -0.42
CA GLN A 104 13.64 11.08 -1.00
C GLN A 104 12.17 11.44 -0.78
N TRP A 105 11.87 12.74 -0.71
CA TRP A 105 10.49 13.24 -0.58
C TRP A 105 9.59 12.86 -1.76
N PHE A 106 10.17 12.73 -2.95
CA PHE A 106 9.45 12.25 -4.13
C PHE A 106 8.95 10.82 -3.94
N ASP A 107 9.78 9.91 -3.45
CA ASP A 107 9.38 8.51 -3.17
C ASP A 107 8.34 8.42 -2.06
N LEU A 108 8.40 9.31 -1.05
CA LEU A 108 7.35 9.45 -0.04
C LEU A 108 6.01 9.86 -0.68
N GLN A 109 6.01 10.82 -1.61
CA GLN A 109 4.81 11.22 -2.36
C GLN A 109 4.28 10.06 -3.23
N MET A 110 5.16 9.39 -3.97
CA MET A 110 4.79 8.30 -4.88
C MET A 110 4.34 7.01 -4.18
N ALA A 111 4.64 6.86 -2.88
CA ALA A 111 4.18 5.73 -2.10
C ALA A 111 2.65 5.59 -2.08
N ILE A 112 1.91 6.70 -1.97
CA ILE A 112 0.44 6.68 -1.87
C ILE A 112 -0.19 6.23 -3.20
N PRO A 113 0.11 6.84 -4.36
CA PRO A 113 -0.35 6.34 -5.66
C PRO A 113 -0.02 4.85 -5.88
N GLY A 114 1.19 4.41 -5.49
CA GLY A 114 1.60 3.01 -5.59
C GLY A 114 0.74 2.07 -4.75
N ILE A 115 0.46 2.43 -3.49
CA ILE A 115 -0.43 1.66 -2.61
C ILE A 115 -1.84 1.58 -3.17
N LEU A 116 -2.37 2.70 -3.66
CA LEU A 116 -3.71 2.80 -4.22
C LEU A 116 -3.84 1.93 -5.49
N ALA A 117 -2.86 1.99 -6.39
CA ALA A 117 -2.81 1.17 -7.59
C ALA A 117 -2.79 -0.34 -7.25
N MET A 118 -1.95 -0.76 -6.30
CA MET A 118 -1.88 -2.17 -5.89
C MET A 118 -3.17 -2.67 -5.23
N ASN A 119 -3.88 -1.80 -4.52
CA ASN A 119 -5.20 -2.11 -3.99
C ASN A 119 -6.24 -2.32 -5.11
N ILE A 120 -6.19 -1.53 -6.19
CA ILE A 120 -7.01 -1.75 -7.39
C ILE A 120 -6.65 -3.08 -8.08
N PHE A 121 -5.37 -3.47 -8.07
CA PHE A 121 -4.92 -4.77 -8.57
C PHE A 121 -5.28 -5.96 -7.66
N GLY A 122 -6.02 -5.72 -6.56
CA GLY A 122 -6.46 -6.75 -5.64
C GLY A 122 -5.38 -7.24 -4.67
N ILE A 123 -4.29 -6.48 -4.49
CA ILE A 123 -3.21 -6.79 -3.55
C ILE A 123 -3.26 -5.74 -2.43
N THR A 124 -4.07 -6.02 -1.41
CA THR A 124 -4.43 -5.04 -0.39
C THR A 124 -3.41 -4.92 0.75
N LEU A 125 -2.63 -5.96 1.03
CA LEU A 125 -1.53 -5.93 2.00
C LEU A 125 -0.26 -5.41 1.31
N VAL A 126 -0.13 -4.09 1.24
CA VAL A 126 0.93 -3.40 0.49
C VAL A 126 1.44 -2.13 1.17
N GLY A 127 2.69 -1.77 0.92
CA GLY A 127 3.36 -0.54 1.36
C GLY A 127 4.78 -0.44 0.80
N PRO A 128 5.41 0.74 0.81
CA PRO A 128 6.84 0.93 0.49
C PRO A 128 7.73 0.54 1.69
N ASP A 129 9.04 0.66 1.49
CA ASP A 129 10.00 0.71 2.58
C ASP A 129 10.02 2.12 3.20
N ILE A 130 9.57 2.19 4.46
CA ILE A 130 9.46 3.42 5.24
C ILE A 130 10.86 4.00 5.49
N CYS A 131 10.98 5.31 5.35
CA CYS A 131 12.23 6.10 5.36
C CYS A 131 13.11 5.98 4.10
N GLY A 132 12.76 5.07 3.18
CA GLY A 132 13.42 4.84 1.89
C GLY A 132 14.48 3.74 1.96
N PHE A 133 14.53 2.86 0.96
CA PHE A 133 15.47 1.74 0.93
C PHE A 133 16.89 2.15 0.50
N ASN A 134 17.02 2.95 -0.56
CA ASN A 134 18.30 3.40 -1.10
C ASN A 134 18.66 4.83 -0.62
N GLY A 135 19.87 5.00 -0.13
CA GLY A 135 20.43 6.27 0.31
C GLY A 135 20.10 6.61 1.76
N ASN A 136 20.88 7.53 2.33
CA ASN A 136 20.72 7.92 3.72
C ASN A 136 19.50 8.84 3.91
N SER A 137 18.55 8.39 4.73
CA SER A 137 17.46 9.22 5.22
C SER A 137 17.95 10.27 6.23
N ASN A 138 17.05 11.16 6.65
CA ASN A 138 17.32 12.16 7.68
C ASN A 138 16.15 12.24 8.67
N ALA A 139 16.36 12.92 9.80
CA ALA A 139 15.39 12.97 10.89
C ALA A 139 14.01 13.49 10.46
N GLU A 140 13.96 14.52 9.60
CA GLU A 140 12.69 15.11 9.14
C GLU A 140 11.95 14.15 8.19
N LEU A 141 12.63 13.68 7.14
CA LEU A 141 12.04 12.77 6.17
C LEU A 141 11.57 11.48 6.86
N CYS A 142 12.42 10.88 7.71
CA CYS A 142 12.06 9.65 8.40
C CYS A 142 10.93 9.88 9.42
N SER A 143 10.89 11.02 10.12
CA SER A 143 9.75 11.35 11.00
C SER A 143 8.43 11.44 10.22
N ARG A 144 8.40 12.14 9.09
CA ARG A 144 7.21 12.23 8.24
C ARG A 144 6.82 10.89 7.62
N TRP A 145 7.82 10.09 7.21
CA TRP A 145 7.55 8.77 6.64
C TRP A 145 7.07 7.77 7.68
N GLN A 146 7.58 7.81 8.92
CA GLN A 146 7.08 6.97 10.02
C GLN A 146 5.64 7.33 10.39
N GLN A 147 5.29 8.62 10.36
CA GLN A 147 3.93 9.09 10.56
C GLN A 147 2.94 8.46 9.57
N VAL A 148 3.12 8.70 8.27
CA VAL A 148 2.20 8.13 7.26
C VAL A 148 2.38 6.61 7.10
N GLY A 149 3.60 6.12 7.29
CA GLY A 149 3.97 4.72 7.17
C GLY A 149 3.28 3.82 8.17
N ALA A 150 3.01 4.35 9.37
CA ALA A 150 2.16 3.69 10.36
C ALA A 150 0.74 3.43 9.86
N PHE A 151 0.27 4.06 8.78
CA PHE A 151 -1.06 3.87 8.21
C PHE A 151 -1.06 3.10 6.89
N TYR A 152 0.09 2.58 6.44
CA TYR A 152 0.11 1.67 5.30
C TYR A 152 -0.45 0.29 5.67
N PRO A 153 -1.20 -0.39 4.78
CA PRO A 153 -1.67 -1.75 5.04
C PRO A 153 -0.51 -2.70 5.43
N PHE A 154 0.61 -2.64 4.69
CA PHE A 154 1.88 -3.25 5.07
C PHE A 154 2.87 -2.16 5.51
N SER A 155 3.19 -2.12 6.82
CA SER A 155 4.05 -1.10 7.43
C SER A 155 5.39 -1.71 7.83
N ARG A 156 6.45 -1.42 7.07
CA ARG A 156 7.82 -1.90 7.29
C ARG A 156 8.83 -0.77 7.10
N ASN A 157 9.72 -0.57 8.06
CA ASN A 157 10.97 0.17 7.85
C ASN A 157 12.04 -0.83 7.42
N HIS A 158 12.67 -0.58 6.29
CA HIS A 158 13.70 -1.43 5.69
C HIS A 158 14.73 -0.54 5.02
N ASN A 159 15.99 -0.98 5.00
CA ASN A 159 17.13 -0.21 4.51
C ASN A 159 18.07 -1.12 3.72
N THR A 160 18.86 -0.54 2.83
CA THR A 160 19.88 -1.27 2.09
C THR A 160 21.14 -1.50 2.93
N GLU A 161 22.00 -2.37 2.41
CA GLU A 161 23.31 -2.65 3.03
C GLU A 161 24.23 -1.42 2.89
N ASN A 162 24.98 -1.12 3.95
CA ASN A 162 25.98 -0.04 4.04
C ASN A 162 25.46 1.40 4.26
N ASP A 163 24.15 1.64 4.18
CA ASP A 163 23.59 2.94 4.58
C ASP A 163 23.44 3.06 6.10
N ILE A 164 23.35 4.29 6.61
CA ILE A 164 23.24 4.56 8.05
C ILE A 164 21.95 3.94 8.61
N PRO A 165 21.94 3.48 9.87
CA PRO A 165 20.71 3.02 10.52
C PRO A 165 19.61 4.08 10.44
N GLN A 166 18.38 3.61 10.20
CA GLN A 166 17.19 4.47 10.07
C GLN A 166 15.97 3.89 10.78
N ASP A 167 16.17 2.92 11.67
CA ASP A 167 15.11 2.45 12.55
C ASP A 167 14.62 3.61 13.46
N PRO A 168 13.44 3.50 14.09
CA PRO A 168 12.85 4.60 14.87
C PRO A 168 13.77 5.25 15.92
N THR A 169 14.80 4.54 16.40
CA THR A 169 15.74 5.04 17.42
C THR A 169 17.00 5.71 16.85
N ALA A 170 17.20 5.67 15.53
CA ALA A 170 18.43 6.13 14.89
C ALA A 170 18.59 7.66 14.85
N PHE A 171 17.49 8.42 14.91
CA PHE A 171 17.47 9.88 14.76
C PHE A 171 17.15 10.64 16.06
N GLY A 172 17.29 9.97 17.21
CA GLY A 172 17.12 10.55 18.55
C GLY A 172 15.66 10.70 19.01
N GLN A 173 15.49 11.17 20.26
CA GLN A 173 14.22 11.16 20.99
C GLN A 173 13.03 11.77 20.24
N PRO A 174 13.16 12.91 19.52
CA PRO A 174 12.03 13.47 18.78
C PRO A 174 11.45 12.50 17.74
N THR A 175 12.31 11.84 16.96
CA THR A 175 11.87 10.87 15.94
C THR A 175 11.28 9.61 16.57
N GLU A 176 11.84 9.18 17.71
CA GLU A 176 11.30 8.05 18.48
C GLU A 176 9.88 8.32 18.99
N ASP A 177 9.66 9.50 19.56
CA ASP A 177 8.36 9.88 20.14
C ASP A 177 7.28 9.99 19.06
N ILE A 178 7.64 10.57 17.92
CA ILE A 178 6.78 10.64 16.73
C ILE A 178 6.43 9.25 16.23
N SER A 179 7.43 8.39 16.05
CA SER A 179 7.25 7.01 15.59
C SER A 179 6.38 6.21 16.56
N ARG A 180 6.62 6.37 17.87
CA ARG A 180 5.86 5.71 18.93
C ARG A 180 4.39 6.16 18.93
N ALA A 181 4.13 7.46 18.82
CA ALA A 181 2.76 7.99 18.78
C ALA A 181 1.97 7.48 17.57
N ALA A 182 2.60 7.50 16.38
CA ALA A 182 1.99 7.00 15.15
C ALA A 182 1.73 5.48 15.23
N LEU A 183 2.70 4.69 15.70
CA LEU A 183 2.56 3.23 15.85
C LEU A 183 1.53 2.85 16.92
N LEU A 184 1.48 3.54 18.05
CA LEU A 184 0.43 3.29 19.06
C LEU A 184 -0.95 3.61 18.51
N THR A 185 -1.09 4.69 17.72
CA THR A 185 -2.34 5.00 17.01
C THR A 185 -2.73 3.89 16.03
N ARG A 186 -1.79 3.41 15.22
CA ARG A 186 -2.01 2.23 14.36
C ARG A 186 -2.48 1.03 15.16
N TYR A 187 -1.81 0.72 16.27
CA TYR A 187 -2.14 -0.43 17.12
C TYR A 187 -3.54 -0.32 17.73
N THR A 188 -3.99 0.90 18.05
CA THR A 188 -5.37 1.15 18.49
C THR A 188 -6.38 0.81 17.40
N LEU A 189 -6.04 1.08 16.14
CA LEU A 189 -6.90 0.89 14.97
C LEU A 189 -6.80 -0.50 14.33
N LEU A 190 -5.95 -1.41 14.85
CA LEU A 190 -5.78 -2.74 14.28
C LEU A 190 -7.08 -3.54 14.14
N PRO A 191 -8.07 -3.48 15.06
CA PRO A 191 -9.35 -4.15 14.84
C PRO A 191 -10.06 -3.65 13.58
N TYR A 192 -10.09 -2.33 13.35
CA TYR A 192 -10.66 -1.75 12.15
C TYR A 192 -9.90 -2.16 10.89
N TYR A 193 -8.56 -2.08 10.87
CA TYR A 193 -7.75 -2.58 9.75
C TYR A 193 -8.06 -4.04 9.45
N TYR A 194 -8.13 -4.88 10.48
CA TYR A 194 -8.41 -6.30 10.31
C TYR A 194 -9.82 -6.56 9.78
N THR A 195 -10.81 -5.76 10.19
CA THR A 195 -12.15 -5.76 9.57
C THR A 195 -12.07 -5.35 8.09
N GLN A 196 -11.29 -4.32 7.73
CA GLN A 196 -11.14 -3.93 6.33
C GLN A 196 -10.49 -5.04 5.50
N PHE A 197 -9.51 -5.77 6.05
CA PHE A 197 -8.96 -6.96 5.38
C PHE A 197 -9.97 -8.10 5.26
N TYR A 198 -10.88 -8.26 6.22
CA TYR A 198 -11.97 -9.23 6.13
C TYR A 198 -12.96 -8.86 5.02
N VAL A 199 -13.39 -7.60 4.95
CA VAL A 199 -14.27 -7.10 3.88
C VAL A 199 -13.58 -7.23 2.53
N ALA A 200 -12.31 -6.83 2.41
CA ALA A 200 -11.53 -7.03 1.18
C ALA A 200 -11.47 -8.49 0.73
N HIS A 201 -11.29 -9.43 1.67
CA HIS A 201 -11.24 -10.86 1.38
C HIS A 201 -12.60 -11.44 0.93
N THR A 202 -13.70 -10.92 1.47
CA THR A 202 -15.05 -11.48 1.26
C THR A 202 -15.84 -10.80 0.16
N GLU A 203 -15.57 -9.51 -0.08
CA GLU A 203 -16.32 -8.66 -1.02
C GLU A 203 -15.44 -8.08 -2.14
N GLY A 204 -14.11 -8.19 -2.04
CA GLY A 204 -13.18 -7.70 -3.06
C GLY A 204 -12.94 -6.19 -3.05
N THR A 205 -13.32 -5.49 -1.98
CA THR A 205 -13.08 -4.04 -1.87
C THR A 205 -11.64 -3.71 -1.46
N PRO A 206 -11.08 -2.56 -1.87
CA PRO A 206 -9.78 -2.09 -1.39
C PRO A 206 -9.73 -1.87 0.14
N VAL A 207 -8.54 -2.03 0.73
CA VAL A 207 -8.27 -1.65 2.14
C VAL A 207 -7.84 -0.20 2.22
N ALA A 208 -6.80 0.17 1.46
CA ALA A 208 -6.48 1.57 1.22
C ALA A 208 -7.28 2.03 -0.01
N ARG A 209 -8.10 3.07 0.15
CA ARG A 209 -9.06 3.56 -0.84
C ARG A 209 -8.68 4.96 -1.29
N ALA A 210 -8.71 5.18 -2.60
CA ALA A 210 -8.70 6.52 -3.15
C ALA A 210 -10.06 7.17 -2.87
N LEU A 211 -10.10 8.49 -2.65
CA LEU A 211 -11.32 9.20 -2.28
C LEU A 211 -12.47 8.97 -3.27
N ILE A 212 -12.15 8.86 -4.56
CA ILE A 212 -13.12 8.59 -5.63
C ILE A 212 -13.98 7.33 -5.41
N PHE A 213 -13.50 6.32 -4.68
CA PHE A 213 -14.27 5.11 -4.40
C PHE A 213 -15.44 5.36 -3.44
N GLU A 214 -15.31 6.35 -2.56
CA GLU A 214 -16.31 6.69 -1.54
C GLU A 214 -17.15 7.93 -1.90
N PHE A 215 -16.65 8.74 -2.84
CA PHE A 215 -17.27 10.01 -3.26
C PHE A 215 -17.36 10.13 -4.80
N PRO A 216 -18.04 9.20 -5.50
CA PRO A 216 -18.02 9.15 -6.96
C PRO A 216 -18.94 10.16 -7.66
N THR A 217 -19.77 10.92 -6.93
CA THR A 217 -20.85 11.74 -7.52
C THR A 217 -20.72 13.24 -7.27
N SER A 218 -20.67 13.68 -6.01
CA SER A 218 -20.68 15.12 -5.68
C SER A 218 -19.39 15.84 -6.03
N ASP A 219 -18.26 15.15 -5.90
CA ASP A 219 -16.92 15.76 -5.89
C ASP A 219 -15.97 15.18 -6.96
N ILE A 220 -16.52 14.42 -7.93
CA ILE A 220 -15.78 13.54 -8.83
C ILE A 220 -14.61 14.21 -9.56
N THR A 221 -14.82 15.42 -10.10
CA THR A 221 -13.81 16.17 -10.85
C THR A 221 -12.57 16.49 -10.00
N THR A 222 -12.76 16.70 -8.70
CA THR A 222 -11.67 17.00 -7.79
C THR A 222 -11.07 15.71 -7.24
N VAL A 223 -11.88 14.80 -6.71
CA VAL A 223 -11.36 13.58 -6.07
C VAL A 223 -10.71 12.60 -7.04
N SER A 224 -10.96 12.70 -8.35
CA SER A 224 -10.29 11.88 -9.36
C SER A 224 -8.79 12.18 -9.50
N GLY A 225 -8.36 13.40 -9.13
CA GLY A 225 -6.97 13.83 -9.20
C GLY A 225 -6.23 13.81 -7.86
N ILE A 226 -6.88 13.34 -6.78
CA ILE A 226 -6.29 13.34 -5.45
C ILE A 226 -5.62 12.00 -5.17
N ASP A 227 -4.31 12.05 -4.98
CA ASP A 227 -3.47 10.89 -4.70
C ASP A 227 -2.45 11.13 -3.56
N GLN A 228 -2.52 12.29 -2.90
CA GLN A 228 -1.65 12.69 -1.77
C GLN A 228 -2.32 12.50 -0.39
N GLN A 229 -3.55 12.01 -0.37
CA GLN A 229 -4.28 11.59 0.82
C GLN A 229 -5.10 10.36 0.46
N PHE A 230 -5.41 9.53 1.44
CA PHE A 230 -6.10 8.27 1.21
C PHE A 230 -6.97 7.88 2.39
N LEU A 231 -7.90 6.98 2.13
CA LEU A 231 -8.75 6.39 3.16
C LEU A 231 -8.25 4.99 3.53
N ILE A 232 -8.46 4.59 4.78
CA ILE A 232 -8.49 3.18 5.17
C ILE A 232 -9.94 2.78 5.39
N GLY A 233 -10.40 1.82 4.61
CA GLY A 233 -11.83 1.55 4.48
C GLY A 233 -12.61 2.81 4.10
N PRO A 234 -13.90 2.90 4.44
CA PRO A 234 -14.72 4.06 4.12
C PRO A 234 -14.64 5.21 5.14
N ALA A 235 -14.04 4.97 6.32
CA ALA A 235 -14.24 5.83 7.50
C ALA A 235 -13.03 6.65 7.96
N LEU A 236 -11.79 6.22 7.70
CA LEU A 236 -10.58 6.88 8.22
C LEU A 236 -9.83 7.59 7.09
N LEU A 237 -9.78 8.91 7.11
CA LEU A 237 -9.01 9.75 6.18
C LEU A 237 -7.64 10.10 6.75
N ILE A 238 -6.59 9.89 5.96
CA ILE A 238 -5.20 10.19 6.30
C ILE A 238 -4.72 11.32 5.38
N SER A 239 -4.30 12.44 5.99
CA SER A 239 -3.81 13.64 5.30
C SER A 239 -2.38 13.94 5.76
N PRO A 240 -1.36 13.30 5.15
CA PRO A 240 0.03 13.40 5.58
C PRO A 240 0.73 14.66 5.04
N VAL A 241 1.82 15.07 5.70
CA VAL A 241 2.78 16.04 5.14
C VAL A 241 3.77 15.29 4.24
N LEU A 242 3.88 15.71 2.98
CA LEU A 242 4.68 15.05 1.94
C LEU A 242 5.77 15.95 1.33
N HIS A 243 5.96 17.15 1.88
CA HIS A 243 6.92 18.13 1.41
C HIS A 243 7.88 18.54 2.52
N GLN A 244 9.13 18.75 2.16
CA GLN A 244 10.17 19.19 3.09
C GLN A 244 9.86 20.55 3.70
N GLY A 245 10.09 20.70 4.99
CA GLY A 245 9.92 21.93 5.76
C GLY A 245 8.46 22.31 6.03
N ALA A 246 7.49 21.57 5.48
CA ALA A 246 6.09 21.92 5.64
C ALA A 246 5.58 21.62 7.06
N THR A 247 4.87 22.59 7.63
CA THR A 247 4.22 22.52 8.94
C THR A 247 2.69 22.62 8.84
N THR A 248 2.17 22.65 7.61
CA THR A 248 0.75 22.63 7.28
C THR A 248 0.51 21.68 6.11
N VAL A 249 -0.73 21.26 5.90
CA VAL A 249 -1.15 20.48 4.73
C VAL A 249 -2.49 21.01 4.21
N ASP A 250 -2.59 21.22 2.90
CA ASP A 250 -3.85 21.53 2.24
C ASP A 250 -4.55 20.22 1.87
N ALA A 251 -5.48 19.79 2.72
CA ALA A 251 -6.22 18.53 2.55
C ALA A 251 -7.62 18.81 2.00
N TYR A 252 -8.07 17.98 1.06
CA TYR A 252 -9.44 18.05 0.55
C TYR A 252 -10.37 17.21 1.42
N PHE A 253 -11.49 17.79 1.81
CA PHE A 253 -12.55 17.10 2.55
C PHE A 253 -13.77 16.97 1.65
N PRO A 254 -14.13 15.75 1.20
CA PRO A 254 -15.36 15.51 0.45
C PRO A 254 -16.62 15.74 1.29
N SER A 255 -17.78 15.77 0.63
CA SER A 255 -19.07 16.01 1.29
C SER A 255 -19.42 14.93 2.32
N ALA A 256 -19.11 15.20 3.59
CA ALA A 256 -19.45 14.44 4.78
C ALA A 256 -19.16 15.27 6.04
N ILE A 257 -19.61 14.81 7.21
CA ILE A 257 -19.04 15.29 8.47
C ILE A 257 -17.69 14.61 8.67
N TRP A 258 -16.69 15.38 9.11
CA TRP A 258 -15.36 14.87 9.44
C TRP A 258 -15.02 15.26 10.87
N TYR A 259 -14.48 14.32 11.65
CA TYR A 259 -14.04 14.54 13.02
C TYR A 259 -12.54 14.35 13.11
N ASP A 260 -11.82 15.28 13.74
CA ASP A 260 -10.41 15.08 14.07
C ASP A 260 -10.30 13.87 15.02
N TYR A 261 -9.51 12.87 14.63
CA TYR A 261 -9.41 11.59 15.34
C TYR A 261 -8.90 11.75 16.79
N TYR A 262 -8.04 12.74 17.04
CA TYR A 262 -7.37 12.91 18.33
C TYR A 262 -8.23 13.65 19.34
N THR A 263 -8.94 14.68 18.88
CA THR A 263 -9.75 15.58 19.72
C THR A 263 -11.23 15.19 19.75
N GLY A 264 -11.70 14.45 18.74
CA GLY A 264 -13.12 14.18 18.52
C GLY A 264 -13.92 15.40 18.07
N ALA A 265 -13.26 16.55 17.84
CA ALA A 265 -13.92 17.76 17.39
C ALA A 265 -14.37 17.60 15.92
N GLN A 266 -15.58 18.06 15.63
CA GLN A 266 -16.03 18.18 14.25
C GLN A 266 -15.19 19.25 13.53
N LEU A 267 -14.68 18.89 12.35
CA LEU A 267 -13.92 19.77 11.49
C LEU A 267 -14.84 20.90 10.99
N SER A 268 -14.39 22.13 11.17
CA SER A 268 -15.02 23.33 10.61
C SER A 268 -14.31 23.75 9.33
N GLY A 269 -15.04 24.39 8.42
CA GLY A 269 -14.48 24.89 7.16
C GLY A 269 -15.42 24.71 5.98
N SER A 270 -14.92 25.04 4.79
CA SER A 270 -15.63 24.89 3.52
C SER A 270 -15.60 23.42 3.09
N ILE A 271 -16.64 22.66 3.46
CA ILE A 271 -16.80 21.24 3.09
C ILE A 271 -18.04 21.12 2.18
N PRO A 272 -17.94 20.51 0.99
CA PRO A 272 -16.72 19.95 0.40
C PRO A 272 -15.71 21.03 -0.01
N GLY A 273 -14.41 20.75 0.14
CA GLY A 273 -13.37 21.71 -0.21
C GLY A 273 -12.00 21.44 0.42
N TYR A 274 -11.01 22.24 0.01
CA TYR A 274 -9.68 22.23 0.63
C TYR A 274 -9.68 23.01 1.95
N ILE A 275 -9.03 22.44 2.95
CA ILE A 275 -8.80 23.05 4.25
C ILE A 275 -7.31 22.94 4.57
N THR A 276 -6.68 24.07 4.88
CA THR A 276 -5.31 24.11 5.40
C THR A 276 -5.31 23.69 6.85
N LEU A 277 -4.64 22.59 7.15
CA LEU A 277 -4.54 22.02 8.49
C LEU A 277 -3.16 22.28 9.07
N ASP A 278 -3.12 22.60 10.37
CA ASP A 278 -1.87 22.57 11.12
C ASP A 278 -1.31 21.13 11.14
N ALA A 279 -0.03 21.00 10.81
CA ALA A 279 0.68 19.75 10.74
C ALA A 279 2.13 19.94 11.22
N PRO A 280 2.36 20.35 12.48
CA PRO A 280 3.70 20.43 13.04
C PRO A 280 4.40 19.06 12.96
N LEU A 281 5.72 19.00 13.15
CA LEU A 281 6.52 17.80 12.88
C LEU A 281 6.00 16.56 13.62
N GLU A 282 5.43 16.76 14.81
CA GLU A 282 4.90 15.73 15.69
C GLU A 282 3.48 15.26 15.37
N LYS A 283 2.78 15.94 14.45
CA LYS A 283 1.38 15.64 14.10
C LYS A 283 1.23 15.13 12.67
N ILE A 284 0.47 14.05 12.53
CA ILE A 284 -0.18 13.65 11.27
C ILE A 284 -1.69 13.88 11.41
N ASN A 285 -2.33 14.37 10.36
CA ASN A 285 -3.77 14.65 10.40
C ASN A 285 -4.57 13.41 10.02
N LEU A 286 -5.46 13.00 10.92
CA LEU A 286 -6.35 11.85 10.77
C LEU A 286 -7.78 12.31 11.05
N HIS A 287 -8.72 11.93 10.19
CA HIS A 287 -10.12 12.29 10.36
C HIS A 287 -11.04 11.10 10.21
N ILE A 288 -12.05 11.02 11.08
CA ILE A 288 -13.10 10.01 11.00
C ILE A 288 -14.31 10.60 10.29
N ARG A 289 -14.80 9.91 9.26
CA ARG A 289 -16.03 10.25 8.56
C ARG A 289 -17.23 9.98 9.46
N GLY A 290 -18.13 10.95 9.58
CA GLY A 290 -19.43 10.78 10.24
C GLY A 290 -20.28 9.73 9.52
N GLY A 291 -21.09 9.00 10.29
CA GLY A 291 -21.86 7.86 9.82
C GLY A 291 -21.20 6.50 10.09
N TYR A 292 -19.99 6.47 10.67
CA TYR A 292 -19.22 5.24 10.86
C TYR A 292 -18.89 4.93 12.32
N ILE A 293 -18.91 3.64 12.65
CA ILE A 293 -18.45 3.07 13.93
C ILE A 293 -17.14 2.32 13.68
N ILE A 294 -16.08 2.72 14.39
CA ILE A 294 -14.75 2.13 14.25
C ILE A 294 -14.43 1.29 15.50
N PRO A 295 -14.20 -0.03 15.36
CA PRO A 295 -13.69 -0.84 16.46
C PRO A 295 -12.22 -0.54 16.72
N THR A 296 -11.89 -0.36 17.99
CA THR A 296 -10.53 -0.07 18.48
C THR A 296 -10.18 -0.99 19.64
N GLN A 297 -8.91 -1.09 19.96
CA GLN A 297 -8.41 -1.89 21.08
C GLN A 297 -7.26 -1.16 21.75
N ALA A 298 -7.13 -1.21 23.08
CA ALA A 298 -6.01 -0.51 23.73
C ALA A 298 -4.66 -1.07 23.22
N PRO A 299 -3.72 -0.22 22.78
CA PRO A 299 -2.51 -0.66 22.09
C PRO A 299 -1.53 -1.34 23.05
N ALA A 300 -0.58 -2.08 22.49
CA ALA A 300 0.53 -2.69 23.22
C ALA A 300 1.75 -2.84 22.30
N LEU A 301 2.90 -3.25 22.84
CA LEU A 301 4.15 -3.42 22.08
C LEU A 301 4.07 -4.51 20.98
N THR A 302 3.15 -5.45 21.10
CA THR A 302 2.94 -6.52 20.12
C THR A 302 1.45 -6.83 19.97
N THR A 303 1.06 -7.38 18.83
CA THR A 303 -0.32 -7.82 18.60
C THR A 303 -0.74 -8.95 19.53
N VAL A 304 0.20 -9.79 19.98
CA VAL A 304 -0.05 -10.86 20.97
C VAL A 304 -0.50 -10.28 22.32
N ALA A 305 0.11 -9.17 22.74
CA ALA A 305 -0.30 -8.45 23.94
C ALA A 305 -1.57 -7.63 23.69
N ALA A 306 -1.61 -6.85 22.61
CA ALA A 306 -2.74 -5.95 22.31
C ALA A 306 -4.06 -6.71 22.22
N ARG A 307 -4.07 -7.91 21.62
CA ARG A 307 -5.28 -8.75 21.50
C ARG A 307 -5.89 -9.20 22.83
N LYS A 308 -5.18 -9.05 23.95
CA LYS A 308 -5.67 -9.34 25.31
C LYS A 308 -6.26 -8.11 26.00
N ASN A 309 -6.10 -6.93 25.41
CA ASN A 309 -6.60 -5.68 25.97
C ASN A 309 -8.08 -5.45 25.63
N PRO A 310 -8.78 -4.56 26.37
CA PRO A 310 -10.17 -4.23 26.10
C PRO A 310 -10.38 -3.62 24.71
N PHE A 311 -11.53 -3.93 24.11
CA PHE A 311 -12.05 -3.28 22.92
C PHE A 311 -12.86 -2.03 23.28
N SER A 312 -12.86 -1.06 22.38
CA SER A 312 -13.68 0.15 22.43
C SER A 312 -14.32 0.41 21.06
N LEU A 313 -15.42 1.14 21.03
CA LEU A 313 -16.05 1.62 19.80
C LEU A 313 -15.92 3.15 19.74
N LEU A 314 -15.40 3.67 18.64
CA LEU A 314 -15.47 5.08 18.30
C LEU A 314 -16.68 5.28 17.39
N VAL A 315 -17.67 6.04 17.85
CA VAL A 315 -18.92 6.30 17.11
C VAL A 315 -18.90 7.75 16.59
N ALA A 316 -18.74 7.91 15.28
CA ALA A 316 -18.79 9.22 14.63
C ALA A 316 -20.16 9.40 13.96
N LEU A 317 -21.01 10.25 14.53
CA LEU A 317 -22.38 10.46 14.01
C LEU A 317 -22.36 11.26 12.70
N ASP A 318 -23.30 10.97 11.80
CA ASP A 318 -23.55 11.79 10.62
C ASP A 318 -24.48 12.98 10.93
N SER A 319 -24.90 13.72 9.89
CA SER A 319 -25.83 14.83 10.03
C SER A 319 -27.23 14.44 10.50
N ASN A 320 -27.58 13.15 10.45
CA ASN A 320 -28.84 12.61 10.92
C ASN A 320 -28.73 12.06 12.36
N GLY A 321 -27.56 12.15 12.98
CA GLY A 321 -27.31 11.55 14.30
C GLY A 321 -27.21 10.02 14.26
N ALA A 322 -26.88 9.43 13.11
CA ALA A 322 -26.77 7.99 12.89
C ALA A 322 -25.31 7.55 12.62
N ALA A 323 -25.01 6.27 12.86
CA ALA A 323 -23.75 5.64 12.48
C ALA A 323 -23.89 4.11 12.36
N GLU A 324 -23.07 3.49 11.51
CA GLU A 324 -22.97 2.02 11.32
C GLU A 324 -21.52 1.53 11.22
N GLY A 325 -21.26 0.25 11.55
CA GLY A 325 -19.93 -0.36 11.44
C GLY A 325 -19.81 -1.75 12.05
#